data_AF-A0A060W1G5-F1
#
_entry.id   AF-A0A060W1G5-F1
#
_cell.length_a   1.000
_cell.length_b   1.000
_cell.length_c   1.000
_cell.angle_alpha   90.00
_cell.angle_beta   90.00
_cell.angle_gamma   90.00
#
_symmetry.space_group_name_H-M   'P 1'
#
loop_
_entity.id
_entity.type
_entity.pdbx_description
1 polymer ?
#
loop_
_entity_poly.entity_id
_entity_poly.type
_entity_poly.pdbx_seq_one_letter_code
_entity_poly.pdbx_strand_id
1 'polypeptide(L)'
;MHLCMCLNPVCLCTEAMRRALKELDLNIVEMSDENATLDGGDVLFTGREFFVGLSKRTNQKGAEILADVFKDYAVSTVPVTDGLHLKSFCSMGGPGLIVIGTSEPAQKALKVSVTIGSCKTGLCSEDRVLTFLCSIL
;
A
#
# COMPACT_ATOMS: atom_id res chain seq x y z
N MET A 1 -5.62 -15.65 1.08
CA MET A 1 -5.05 -15.02 2.28
C MET A 1 -5.86 -13.77 2.55
N HIS A 2 -6.71 -13.81 3.56
CA HIS A 2 -7.63 -12.72 3.87
C HIS A 2 -7.31 -12.20 5.26
N LEU A 3 -6.22 -11.44 5.35
CA LEU A 3 -5.84 -10.73 6.56
C LEU A 3 -6.01 -9.25 6.25
N CYS A 4 -6.96 -8.61 6.91
CA CYS A 4 -7.22 -7.19 6.76
C CYS A 4 -6.69 -6.47 8.00
N MET A 5 -5.75 -5.54 7.79
CA MET A 5 -5.20 -4.74 8.87
C MET A 5 -6.06 -3.49 9.03
N CYS A 6 -6.75 -3.38 10.16
CA CYS A 6 -7.53 -2.18 10.46
C CYS A 6 -6.59 -1.08 10.96
N LEU A 7 -6.68 0.04 10.26
CA LEU A 7 -5.86 1.22 10.44
C LEU A 7 -6.43 2.04 11.58
N ASN A 8 -5.54 2.37 12.53
CA ASN A 8 -5.65 3.29 13.66
C ASN A 8 -7.08 3.75 14.04
N PRO A 9 -7.61 3.43 15.24
CA PRO A 9 -9.03 3.50 15.62
C PRO A 9 -9.70 4.90 15.67
N VAL A 10 -9.16 5.93 15.02
CA VAL A 10 -9.58 7.34 15.19
C VAL A 10 -10.80 7.74 14.34
N CYS A 11 -11.40 6.85 13.52
CA CYS A 11 -12.52 7.21 12.63
C CYS A 11 -13.75 6.30 12.82
N LEU A 12 -14.96 6.87 12.96
CA LEU A 12 -16.23 6.11 13.07
C LEU A 12 -16.45 5.11 11.92
N CYS A 13 -15.77 5.26 10.78
CA CYS A 13 -15.84 4.37 9.63
C CYS A 13 -15.16 3.01 9.86
N THR A 14 -14.25 2.89 10.85
CA THR A 14 -13.48 1.65 11.07
C THR A 14 -14.33 0.55 11.73
N GLU A 15 -15.30 0.89 12.56
CA GLU A 15 -16.15 -0.12 13.21
C GLU A 15 -17.10 -0.80 12.21
N ALA A 16 -17.64 -0.04 11.25
CA ALA A 16 -18.44 -0.62 10.16
C ALA A 16 -17.61 -1.57 9.29
N MET A 17 -16.38 -1.18 8.95
CA MET A 17 -15.45 -2.03 8.20
C MET A 17 -15.09 -3.28 8.99
N ARG A 18 -14.79 -3.13 10.29
CA ARG A 18 -14.49 -4.25 11.20
C ARG A 18 -15.62 -5.27 11.24
N ARG A 19 -16.88 -4.81 11.32
CA ARG A 19 -18.06 -5.71 11.31
C ARG A 19 -18.18 -6.44 9.99
N ALA A 20 -18.06 -5.74 8.86
CA ALA A 20 -18.09 -6.36 7.54
C ALA A 20 -16.99 -7.41 7.36
N LEU A 21 -15.77 -7.13 7.83
CA LEU A 21 -14.65 -8.09 7.78
C LEU A 21 -14.88 -9.31 8.68
N LYS A 22 -15.52 -9.14 9.85
CA LYS A 22 -15.90 -10.25 10.72
C LYS A 22 -16.98 -11.12 10.09
N GLU A 23 -17.97 -10.53 9.41
CA GLU A 23 -19.02 -11.27 8.70
C GLU A 23 -18.47 -12.13 7.55
N LEU A 24 -17.35 -11.70 6.96
CA LEU A 24 -16.63 -12.45 5.94
C LEU A 24 -15.70 -13.53 6.51
N ASP A 25 -15.67 -13.73 7.84
CA ASP A 25 -14.80 -14.68 8.56
C ASP A 25 -13.30 -14.42 8.28
N LEU A 26 -12.92 -13.14 8.20
CA LEU A 26 -11.53 -12.74 8.01
C LEU A 26 -10.83 -12.55 9.34
N ASN A 27 -9.55 -12.92 9.36
CA ASN A 27 -8.68 -12.59 10.48
C ASN A 27 -8.42 -11.08 10.46
N ILE A 28 -8.72 -10.41 11.57
CA ILE A 28 -8.52 -8.98 11.73
C ILE A 28 -7.40 -8.77 12.74
N VAL A 29 -6.40 -8.00 12.32
CA VAL A 29 -5.36 -7.51 13.23
C VAL A 29 -5.52 -6.01 13.36
N GLU A 30 -5.61 -5.55 14.60
CA GLU A 30 -5.69 -4.14 14.94
C GLU A 30 -4.30 -3.64 15.33
N MET A 31 -3.90 -2.48 14.80
CA MET A 31 -2.67 -1.84 15.24
C MET A 31 -2.87 -1.23 16.64
N SER A 32 -2.13 -1.73 17.62
CA SER A 32 -2.25 -1.32 19.02
C SER A 32 -1.34 -0.14 19.42
N ASP A 33 -0.29 0.18 18.65
CA ASP A 33 0.57 1.35 18.92
C ASP A 33 -0.11 2.62 18.38
N GLU A 34 -0.50 3.53 19.27
CA GLU A 34 -1.13 4.80 18.93
C GLU A 34 -0.23 5.70 18.07
N ASN A 35 1.08 5.51 18.15
CA ASN A 35 2.06 6.23 17.34
C ASN A 35 2.28 5.60 15.97
N ALA A 36 1.70 4.44 15.69
CA ALA A 36 1.79 3.79 14.39
C ALA A 36 0.63 4.25 13.50
N THR A 37 0.96 4.77 12.33
CA THR A 37 -0.05 5.15 11.35
C THR A 37 0.25 4.44 10.04
N LEU A 38 -0.80 3.94 9.40
CA LEU A 38 -0.72 3.32 8.09
C LEU A 38 -2.01 3.63 7.37
N ASP A 39 -1.94 3.76 6.06
CA ASP A 39 -3.09 3.93 5.18
C ASP A 39 -3.09 2.83 4.13
N GLY A 40 -4.26 2.23 3.86
CA GLY A 40 -4.39 1.18 2.85
C GLY A 40 -4.07 1.70 1.45
N GLY A 41 -4.19 3.01 1.24
CA GLY A 41 -3.69 3.68 0.04
C GLY A 41 -2.18 3.59 -0.15
N ASP A 42 -1.41 3.49 0.93
CA ASP A 42 0.05 3.45 0.90
C ASP A 42 0.63 2.02 0.81
N VAL A 43 -0.22 0.99 0.84
CA VAL A 43 0.24 -0.41 0.74
C VAL A 43 -0.03 -0.95 -0.66
N LEU A 44 1.03 -1.45 -1.31
CA LEU A 44 0.96 -2.19 -2.56
C LEU A 44 1.43 -3.62 -2.34
N PHE A 45 0.53 -4.58 -2.48
CA PHE A 45 0.86 -6.01 -2.45
C PHE A 45 1.06 -6.53 -3.88
N THR A 46 2.21 -7.15 -4.13
CA THR A 46 2.55 -7.65 -5.47
C THR A 46 2.16 -9.12 -5.70
N GLY A 47 1.67 -9.79 -4.66
CA GLY A 47 1.54 -11.25 -4.61
C GLY A 47 2.76 -11.95 -4.00
N ARG A 48 3.90 -11.25 -3.84
CA ARG A 48 5.17 -11.80 -3.33
C ARG A 48 5.82 -10.96 -2.23
N GLU A 49 5.55 -9.67 -2.22
CA GLU A 49 6.13 -8.70 -1.28
C GLU A 49 5.17 -7.51 -1.16
N PHE A 50 5.36 -6.72 -0.10
CA PHE A 50 4.67 -5.47 0.14
C PHE A 50 5.61 -4.29 -0.09
N PHE A 51 5.12 -3.28 -0.80
CA PHE A 51 5.68 -1.94 -0.77
C PHE A 51 4.80 -1.05 0.09
N VAL A 52 5.40 -0.34 1.05
CA VAL A 52 4.71 0.57 1.95
C VAL A 52 5.22 1.99 1.74
N GLY A 53 4.34 2.87 1.30
CA GLY A 53 4.63 4.28 1.11
C GLY A 53 4.77 4.99 2.45
N LEU A 54 5.94 5.59 2.73
CA LEU A 54 6.11 6.50 3.85
C LEU A 54 5.59 7.87 3.43
N SER A 55 4.43 8.24 3.98
CA SER A 55 3.67 9.44 3.64
C SER A 55 3.34 10.25 4.89
N LYS A 56 2.56 11.33 4.75
CA LYS A 56 2.02 12.04 5.93
C LYS A 56 1.03 11.20 6.75
N ARG A 57 0.46 10.13 6.16
CA ARG A 57 -0.52 9.24 6.80
C ARG A 57 0.06 7.89 7.20
N THR A 58 1.15 7.46 6.59
CA THR A 58 1.82 6.18 6.88
C THR A 58 3.25 6.42 7.35
N ASN A 59 3.58 5.92 8.53
CA ASN A 59 4.91 6.08 9.12
C ASN A 59 5.67 4.75 9.24
N GLN A 60 6.94 4.85 9.65
CA GLN A 60 7.84 3.71 9.75
C GLN A 60 7.31 2.63 10.71
N LYS A 61 6.75 3.03 11.85
CA LYS A 61 6.14 2.10 12.82
C LYS A 61 4.97 1.32 12.23
N GLY A 62 4.11 1.98 11.43
CA GLY A 62 3.02 1.31 10.73
C GLY A 62 3.53 0.24 9.77
N ALA A 63 4.61 0.55 9.02
CA ALA A 63 5.25 -0.41 8.11
C ALA A 63 5.87 -1.60 8.86
N GLU A 64 6.48 -1.37 10.03
CA GLU A 64 7.04 -2.42 10.89
C GLU A 64 5.94 -3.36 11.42
N ILE A 65 4.83 -2.81 11.89
CA ILE A 65 3.69 -3.63 12.33
C ILE A 65 3.16 -4.47 11.16
N LEU A 66 3.08 -3.91 9.94
CA LEU A 66 2.67 -4.67 8.76
C LEU A 66 3.64 -5.84 8.50
N ALA A 67 4.95 -5.63 8.63
CA ALA A 67 5.94 -6.70 8.51
C ALA A 67 5.81 -7.79 9.57
N ASP A 68 5.52 -7.40 10.82
CA ASP A 68 5.30 -8.35 11.92
C ASP A 68 4.03 -9.18 11.74
N VAL A 69 3.00 -8.59 11.13
CA VAL A 69 1.73 -9.27 10.83
C VAL A 69 1.88 -10.23 9.64
N PHE A 70 2.65 -9.85 8.63
CA PHE A 70 2.85 -10.62 7.39
C PHE A 70 4.27 -11.16 7.27
N LYS A 71 4.72 -11.96 8.25
CA LYS A 71 6.11 -12.45 8.35
C LYS A 71 6.61 -13.27 7.15
N ASP A 72 5.70 -13.88 6.40
CA ASP A 72 6.02 -14.67 5.21
C ASP A 72 6.33 -13.80 3.98
N TYR A 73 6.13 -12.48 4.09
CA TYR A 73 6.31 -11.54 2.99
C TYR A 73 7.36 -10.50 3.33
N ALA A 74 8.22 -10.20 2.37
CA ALA A 74 9.12 -9.07 2.47
C ALA A 74 8.32 -7.75 2.46
N VAL A 75 8.72 -6.80 3.30
CA VAL A 75 8.13 -5.46 3.36
C VAL A 75 9.22 -4.44 3.10
N SER A 76 9.01 -3.60 2.10
CA SER A 76 9.95 -2.56 1.68
C SER A 76 9.29 -1.20 1.75
N THR A 77 9.97 -0.20 2.32
CA THR A 77 9.43 1.16 2.42
C THR A 77 9.85 2.01 1.23
N VAL A 78 8.93 2.87 0.77
CA VAL A 78 9.16 3.79 -0.35
C VAL A 78 8.78 5.21 0.09
N PRO A 79 9.69 6.20 -0.01
CA PRO A 79 9.35 7.56 0.38
C PRO A 79 8.32 8.17 -0.59
N VAL A 80 7.23 8.71 -0.04
CA VAL A 80 6.17 9.42 -0.79
C VAL A 80 6.23 10.89 -0.41
N THR A 81 6.97 11.68 -1.20
CA THR A 81 7.18 13.12 -0.93
C THR A 81 6.03 13.99 -1.41
N ASP A 82 5.37 13.59 -2.51
CA ASP A 82 4.32 14.36 -3.18
C ASP A 82 3.16 13.44 -3.59
N GLY A 83 1.93 13.89 -3.37
CA GLY A 83 0.71 13.10 -3.61
C GLY A 83 -0.01 12.67 -2.34
N LEU A 84 -1.13 11.96 -2.51
CA LEU A 84 -1.97 11.52 -1.40
C LEU A 84 -1.49 10.18 -0.81
N HIS A 85 -1.19 9.21 -1.69
CA HIS A 85 -0.71 7.87 -1.33
C HIS A 85 0.22 7.27 -2.38
N LEU A 86 0.95 6.20 -2.02
CA LEU A 86 1.71 5.37 -2.96
C LEU A 86 0.84 4.90 -4.14
N LYS A 87 -0.38 4.41 -3.87
CA LYS A 87 -1.30 3.98 -4.92
C LYS A 87 -1.83 5.11 -5.81
N SER A 88 -1.59 6.38 -5.48
CA SER A 88 -1.99 7.48 -6.37
C SER A 88 -1.23 7.51 -7.70
N PHE A 89 -0.06 6.85 -7.76
CA PHE A 89 0.79 6.85 -8.94
C PHE A 89 1.35 5.46 -9.29
N CYS A 90 0.94 4.39 -8.60
CA CYS A 90 1.26 3.04 -9.03
C CYS A 90 0.22 1.99 -8.59
N SER A 91 0.09 0.92 -9.36
CA SER A 91 -0.77 -0.23 -9.03
C SER A 91 -0.29 -1.50 -9.74
N MET A 92 -0.82 -2.66 -9.37
CA MET A 92 -0.55 -3.91 -10.09
C MET A 92 -1.32 -3.93 -11.41
N GLY A 93 -0.61 -4.03 -12.54
CA GLY A 93 -1.20 -4.24 -13.87
C GLY A 93 -1.35 -5.72 -14.26
N GLY A 94 -0.81 -6.62 -13.43
CA GLY A 94 -0.84 -8.06 -13.62
C GLY A 94 0.24 -8.76 -12.79
N PRO A 95 0.28 -10.11 -12.77
CA PRO A 95 1.28 -10.85 -12.01
C PRO A 95 2.71 -10.44 -12.39
N GLY A 96 3.43 -9.85 -11.43
CA GLY A 96 4.81 -9.38 -11.62
C GLY A 96 4.97 -8.12 -12.47
N LEU A 97 3.88 -7.39 -12.75
CA LEU A 97 3.89 -6.10 -13.46
C LEU A 97 3.30 -5.00 -12.57
N ILE A 98 4.14 -4.04 -12.19
CA ILE A 98 3.70 -2.79 -11.54
C ILE A 98 3.57 -1.72 -12.62
N VAL A 99 2.41 -1.09 -12.72
CA VAL A 99 2.20 0.08 -13.57
C VAL A 99 2.46 1.31 -12.74
N ILE A 100 3.26 2.24 -13.27
CA ILE A 100 3.62 3.49 -12.59
C ILE A 100 3.44 4.67 -13.54
N GLY A 101 3.09 5.82 -12.96
CA GLY A 101 2.95 7.08 -13.70
C GLY A 101 4.29 7.64 -14.14
N THR A 102 4.23 8.57 -15.09
CA THR A 102 5.41 9.28 -15.62
C THR A 102 5.74 10.55 -14.85
N SER A 103 4.94 10.93 -13.85
CA SER A 103 5.19 12.11 -13.03
C SER A 103 6.49 11.99 -12.22
N GLU A 104 7.12 13.13 -11.91
CA GLU A 104 8.38 13.15 -11.16
C GLU A 104 8.31 12.40 -9.81
N PRO A 105 7.24 12.55 -8.99
CA PRO A 105 7.09 11.78 -7.75
C PRO A 105 7.03 10.27 -8.01
N ALA A 106 6.31 9.85 -9.05
CA ALA A 106 6.19 8.46 -9.45
C ALA A 106 7.55 7.87 -9.86
N GLN A 107 8.35 8.63 -10.62
CA GLN A 107 9.71 8.22 -11.02
C GLN A 107 10.67 8.11 -9.83
N LYS A 108 10.53 8.96 -8.81
CA LYS A 108 11.31 8.85 -7.58
C LYS A 108 10.96 7.56 -6.81
N ALA A 109 9.67 7.28 -6.66
CA ALA A 109 9.19 6.02 -6.08
C ALA A 109 9.61 4.78 -6.90
N LEU A 110 9.65 4.90 -8.22
CA LEU A 110 10.08 3.84 -9.14
C LEU A 110 11.54 3.45 -8.90
N LYS A 111 12.44 4.42 -8.76
CA LYS A 111 13.87 4.16 -8.57
C LYS A 111 14.13 3.34 -7.29
N VAL A 112 13.35 3.61 -6.25
CA VAL A 112 13.45 2.88 -4.97
C VAL A 112 12.86 1.47 -5.11
N SER A 113 11.67 1.34 -5.68
CA SER A 113 11.00 0.03 -5.85
C SER A 113 11.72 -0.92 -6.81
N VAL A 114 12.31 -0.43 -7.89
CA VAL A 114 13.09 -1.26 -8.86
C VAL A 114 14.41 -1.73 -8.27
N THR A 115 15.00 -0.98 -7.35
CA THR A 115 16.26 -1.37 -6.70
C THR A 115 16.02 -2.48 -5.66
N ILE A 116 14.80 -2.56 -5.11
CA ILE A 116 14.47 -3.43 -3.97
C ILE A 116 13.66 -4.67 -4.40
N GLY A 117 12.82 -4.56 -5.43
CA GLY A 117 11.83 -5.58 -5.80
C GLY A 117 12.22 -6.50 -6.97
N SER A 118 11.52 -7.64 -7.06
CA SER A 118 11.66 -8.60 -8.18
C SER A 118 10.64 -8.37 -9.32
N CYS A 119 9.82 -7.32 -9.25
CA CYS A 119 8.74 -7.06 -10.22
C CYS A 119 9.20 -6.19 -11.40
N LYS A 120 8.68 -6.49 -12.60
CA LYS A 120 8.87 -5.63 -13.78
C LYS A 120 7.99 -4.40 -13.66
N THR A 121 8.49 -3.27 -14.13
CA THR A 121 7.75 -2.00 -14.10
C THR A 121 7.37 -1.56 -15.51
N GLY A 122 6.12 -1.15 -15.68
CA GLY A 122 5.58 -0.60 -16.92
C GLY A 122 5.26 0.88 -16.72
N LEU A 123 5.84 1.75 -17.56
CA LEU A 123 5.50 3.16 -17.57
C LEU A 123 4.21 3.38 -18.35
N CYS A 124 3.22 4.01 -17.73
CA CYS A 124 2.00 4.43 -18.42
C CYS A 124 2.11 5.92 -18.75
N SER A 125 2.20 6.25 -20.05
CA SER A 125 2.38 7.64 -20.53
C SER A 125 1.10 8.48 -20.50
N GLU A 126 -0.05 7.88 -20.22
CA GLU A 126 -1.32 8.58 -20.07
C GLU A 126 -1.75 8.56 -18.60
N ASP A 127 -1.49 9.65 -17.87
CA ASP A 127 -1.85 9.81 -16.45
C ASP A 127 -3.33 9.47 -16.14
N ARG A 128 -4.22 9.58 -17.14
CA ARG A 128 -5.64 9.21 -17.02
C ARG A 128 -5.87 7.70 -16.86
N VAL A 129 -5.10 6.86 -17.56
CA VAL A 129 -5.26 5.39 -17.51
C VAL A 129 -4.81 4.87 -16.16
N LEU A 130 -3.73 5.42 -15.63
CA LEU A 130 -3.23 5.07 -14.30
C LEU A 130 -4.18 5.56 -13.20
N THR A 131 -4.68 6.79 -13.29
CA THR A 131 -5.70 7.31 -12.36
C THR A 131 -6.94 6.40 -12.36
N PHE A 132 -7.37 5.92 -13.52
CA PHE A 132 -8.51 5.01 -13.64
C PHE A 132 -8.23 3.64 -13.01
N LEU A 133 -7.08 3.03 -13.30
CA LEU A 133 -6.66 1.74 -12.71
C LEU A 133 -6.50 1.83 -11.18
N CYS A 134 -5.94 2.92 -10.66
CA CYS A 134 -5.79 3.15 -9.23
C CYS A 134 -7.10 3.54 -8.53
N SER A 135 -8.11 4.02 -9.26
CA SER A 135 -9.43 4.35 -8.71
C SER A 135 -10.38 3.14 -8.68
N ILE A 136 -10.07 2.09 -9.45
CA ILE A 136 -10.87 0.84 -9.53
C ILE A 136 -10.40 -0.21 -8.51
N LEU A 137 -9.21 -0.05 -7.90
CA LEU A 137 -8.58 -0.97 -6.95
C LEU A 137 -8.36 -0.37 -5.55
#